data_AF-A0A848W6P8-F1
#
_entry.id   AF-A0A848W6P8-F1
#
_cell.length_a   1.000
_cell.length_b   1.000
_cell.length_c   1.000
_cell.angle_alpha   90.00
_cell.angle_beta   90.00
_cell.angle_gamma   90.00
#
_symmetry.space_group_name_H-M   'P 1'
#
loop_
_entity.id
_entity.type
_entity.pdbx_description
1 polymer ?
#
loop_
_entity_poly.entity_id
_entity_poly.type
_entity_poly.pdbx_seq_one_letter_code
_entity_poly.pdbx_strand_id
1 'polypeptide(L)'
;MSVDFRMALARLVPVFMPDLMFRLGANGEPIFKDFAAAITSTEFMPGKFFGSGDMSPIDYIIEMAEGRIEPPSNLDIGTIQHQEMAMAFRFHIPQYLSRRADDWRERGFTETLTDFASLNERSKFWGDDQRASFKNWEEVTDPRNPHGHRQGVNERLMLRELLRRVDMMVILENHLDGLVRLHTPWPPGIIGGPPQYDIIHNLRPETFNGPNAGLTEVLIPAGYVDTAYDPVFSLSEDGTKYVSTPSHTPTKALEPGLPFSLVFRAEPGKEDILMRVASAYEAASQRRVSPPSFGPLSA
;
A
#
# COMPACT_ATOMS: atom_id res chain seq x y z
N MET A 1 0.28 25.66 2.88
CA MET A 1 -0.75 24.70 2.42
C MET A 1 -1.96 24.94 3.28
N SER A 2 -3.11 25.30 2.70
CA SER A 2 -4.38 25.53 3.41
C SER A 2 -5.01 24.21 3.86
N VAL A 3 -4.84 23.14 3.06
CA VAL A 3 -5.36 21.80 3.35
C VAL A 3 -4.27 20.76 3.10
N ASP A 4 -3.84 20.06 4.14
CA ASP A 4 -2.92 18.93 4.00
C ASP A 4 -3.68 17.58 3.96
N PHE A 5 -2.93 16.49 3.85
CA PHE A 5 -3.49 15.14 3.83
C PHE A 5 -4.27 14.76 5.09
N ARG A 6 -3.83 15.19 6.28
CA ARG A 6 -4.48 14.86 7.55
C ARG A 6 -5.80 15.61 7.67
N MET A 7 -5.84 16.87 7.25
CA MET A 7 -7.08 17.67 7.17
C MET A 7 -8.05 17.13 6.11
N ALA A 8 -7.54 16.73 4.94
CA ALA A 8 -8.37 16.12 3.90
C ALA A 8 -8.97 14.78 4.37
N LEU A 9 -8.19 13.95 5.06
CA LEU A 9 -8.67 12.71 5.68
C LEU A 9 -9.72 12.98 6.75
N ALA A 10 -9.49 13.94 7.64
CA ALA A 10 -10.44 14.32 8.68
C ALA A 10 -11.83 14.68 8.11
N ARG A 11 -11.85 15.38 6.97
CA ARG A 11 -13.08 15.77 6.26
C ARG A 11 -13.76 14.61 5.52
N LEU A 12 -12.98 13.67 4.96
CA LEU A 12 -13.49 12.69 4.00
C LEU A 12 -13.70 11.28 4.57
N VAL A 13 -12.93 10.88 5.59
CA VAL A 13 -13.11 9.59 6.28
C VAL A 13 -14.56 9.40 6.77
N PRO A 14 -15.21 10.41 7.40
CA PRO A 14 -16.60 10.25 7.88
C PRO A 14 -17.61 9.96 6.77
N VAL A 15 -17.33 10.40 5.54
CA VAL A 15 -18.24 10.28 4.39
C VAL A 15 -18.03 8.95 3.67
N PHE A 16 -16.79 8.54 3.46
CA PHE A 16 -16.47 7.38 2.63
C PHE A 16 -16.27 6.09 3.42
N MET A 17 -15.70 6.18 4.62
CA MET A 17 -15.24 5.01 5.35
C MET A 17 -15.15 5.26 6.87
N PRO A 18 -16.26 5.64 7.54
CA PRO A 18 -16.26 6.01 8.95
C PRO A 18 -15.77 4.89 9.88
N ASP A 19 -15.96 3.63 9.49
CA ASP A 19 -15.47 2.45 10.21
C ASP A 19 -13.95 2.46 10.43
N LEU A 20 -13.18 3.24 9.65
CA LEU A 20 -11.74 3.44 9.88
C LEU A 20 -11.46 3.84 11.33
N MET A 21 -12.25 4.78 11.88
CA MET A 21 -12.06 5.32 13.22
C MET A 21 -12.19 4.26 14.31
N PHE A 22 -12.89 3.16 14.03
CA PHE A 22 -13.19 2.08 14.97
C PHE A 22 -12.31 0.84 14.78
N ARG A 23 -11.27 0.90 13.94
CA ARG A 23 -10.43 -0.27 13.68
C ARG A 23 -9.50 -0.59 14.85
N LEU A 24 -9.31 -1.89 15.06
CA LEU A 24 -8.34 -2.43 16.00
C LEU A 24 -7.08 -2.91 15.28
N GLY A 25 -5.93 -2.76 15.93
CA GLY A 25 -4.66 -3.33 15.49
C GLY A 25 -4.56 -4.82 15.77
N ALA A 26 -3.44 -5.44 15.38
CA ALA A 26 -3.19 -6.87 15.61
C ALA A 26 -3.17 -7.26 17.10
N ASN A 27 -2.82 -6.32 17.97
CA ASN A 27 -2.88 -6.49 19.44
C ASN A 27 -4.30 -6.36 20.00
N GLY A 28 -5.30 -6.07 19.18
CA GLY A 28 -6.68 -5.86 19.61
C GLY A 28 -6.98 -4.48 20.18
N GLU A 29 -6.03 -3.54 20.13
CA GLU A 29 -6.21 -2.17 20.63
C GLU A 29 -6.65 -1.21 19.52
N PRO A 30 -7.33 -0.08 19.84
CA PRO A 30 -7.69 0.94 18.86
C PRO A 30 -6.48 1.45 18.08
N ILE A 31 -6.61 1.52 16.75
CA ILE A 31 -5.60 2.16 15.89
C ILE A 31 -5.54 3.66 16.19
N PHE A 32 -6.68 4.32 16.34
CA PHE A 32 -6.79 5.74 16.64
C PHE A 32 -7.02 5.96 18.15
N LYS A 33 -5.93 5.94 18.92
CA LYS A 33 -5.98 6.05 20.38
C LYS A 33 -6.58 7.38 20.85
N ASP A 34 -6.27 8.48 20.17
CA ASP A 34 -6.80 9.82 20.50
C ASP A 34 -8.33 9.85 20.37
N PHE A 35 -8.87 9.18 19.35
CA PHE A 35 -10.32 9.03 19.16
C PHE A 35 -10.94 8.19 20.28
N ALA A 36 -10.38 7.00 20.56
CA ALA A 36 -10.86 6.15 21.64
C ALA A 36 -10.76 6.83 23.02
N ALA A 37 -9.77 7.70 23.24
CA ALA A 37 -9.61 8.42 24.49
C ALA A 37 -10.68 9.51 24.69
N ALA A 38 -11.17 10.12 23.60
CA ALA A 38 -12.11 11.24 23.64
C ALA A 38 -13.58 10.80 23.70
N ILE A 39 -13.91 9.61 23.20
CA ILE A 39 -15.30 9.16 23.09
C ILE A 39 -15.78 8.35 24.30
N THR A 40 -17.10 8.32 24.49
CA THR A 40 -17.78 7.42 25.41
C THR A 40 -17.57 5.95 25.01
N SER A 41 -17.65 5.03 25.98
CA SER A 41 -17.55 3.58 25.73
C SER A 41 -18.45 3.13 24.57
N THR A 42 -17.81 2.62 23.52
CA THR A 42 -18.41 2.25 22.24
C THR A 42 -17.84 0.91 21.77
N GLU A 43 -18.67 0.09 21.14
CA GLU A 43 -18.26 -1.19 20.57
C GLU A 43 -17.49 -0.98 19.25
N PHE A 44 -16.24 -1.43 19.18
CA PHE A 44 -15.39 -1.33 17.98
C PHE A 44 -15.45 -2.62 17.14
N MET A 45 -15.63 -3.74 17.82
CA MET A 45 -15.84 -5.07 17.25
C MET A 45 -16.77 -5.86 18.19
N PRO A 46 -17.43 -6.94 17.73
CA PRO A 46 -18.32 -7.73 18.58
C PRO A 46 -17.68 -8.10 19.94
N GLY A 47 -18.29 -7.61 21.02
CA GLY A 47 -17.86 -7.82 22.40
C GLY A 47 -16.64 -7.02 22.85
N LYS A 48 -16.11 -6.10 22.02
CA LYS A 48 -14.93 -5.28 22.33
C LYS A 48 -15.29 -3.80 22.41
N PHE A 49 -15.29 -3.27 23.62
CA PHE A 49 -15.65 -1.89 23.93
C PHE A 49 -14.41 -1.06 24.28
N PHE A 50 -14.35 0.15 23.72
CA PHE A 50 -13.32 1.14 23.99
C PHE A 50 -13.95 2.52 24.12
N GLY A 51 -13.30 3.43 24.85
CA GLY A 51 -13.87 4.74 25.16
C GLY A 51 -13.59 5.11 26.61
N SER A 52 -12.86 6.20 26.84
CA SER A 52 -12.60 6.73 28.18
C SER A 52 -13.02 8.19 28.36
N GLY A 53 -13.58 8.80 27.31
CA GLY A 53 -14.00 10.20 27.31
C GLY A 53 -15.51 10.35 27.46
N ASP A 54 -15.96 11.56 27.12
CA ASP A 54 -17.33 12.02 27.34
C ASP A 54 -18.04 12.43 26.03
N MET A 55 -17.33 12.55 24.91
CA MET A 55 -17.94 12.86 23.62
C MET A 55 -18.63 11.63 23.04
N SER A 56 -19.78 11.80 22.38
CA SER A 56 -20.29 10.73 21.54
C SER A 56 -19.37 10.54 20.31
N PRO A 57 -19.26 9.33 19.73
CA PRO A 57 -18.41 9.11 18.56
C PRO A 57 -18.77 10.01 17.37
N ILE A 58 -20.06 10.27 17.16
CA ILE A 58 -20.54 11.12 16.08
C ILE A 58 -20.16 12.59 16.31
N ASP A 59 -20.23 13.08 17.55
CA ASP A 59 -19.85 14.46 17.86
C ASP A 59 -18.35 14.68 17.66
N TYR A 60 -17.51 13.73 18.09
CA TYR A 60 -16.07 13.80 17.80
C TYR A 60 -15.81 13.89 16.29
N ILE A 61 -16.47 13.02 15.52
CA ILE A 61 -16.31 12.96 14.06
C ILE A 61 -16.76 14.27 13.40
N ILE A 62 -17.85 14.88 13.87
CA ILE A 62 -18.32 16.19 13.40
C ILE A 62 -17.29 17.27 13.72
N GLU A 63 -16.85 17.40 14.97
CA GLU A 63 -15.88 18.42 15.38
C GLU A 63 -14.55 18.26 14.63
N MET A 64 -14.11 17.03 14.39
CA MET A 64 -12.90 16.71 13.62
C MET A 64 -13.04 17.12 12.16
N ALA A 65 -14.14 16.72 11.50
CA ALA A 65 -14.37 17.03 10.09
C ALA A 65 -14.47 18.53 9.83
N GLU A 66 -15.03 19.27 10.80
CA GLU A 66 -15.17 20.72 10.76
C GLU A 66 -13.89 21.46 11.18
N GLY A 67 -12.83 20.74 11.54
CA GLY A 67 -11.55 21.32 11.96
C GLY A 67 -11.61 22.08 13.28
N ARG A 68 -12.60 21.79 14.13
CA ARG A 68 -12.77 22.38 15.48
C ARG A 68 -11.95 21.65 16.55
N ILE A 69 -11.60 20.39 16.30
CA ILE A 69 -10.62 19.63 17.07
C ILE A 69 -9.53 19.07 16.16
N GLU A 70 -8.37 18.79 16.76
CA GLU A 70 -7.31 18.07 16.06
C GLU A 70 -7.75 16.65 15.72
N PRO A 71 -7.54 16.17 14.48
CA PRO A 71 -7.73 14.76 14.14
C PRO A 71 -6.80 13.86 14.98
N PRO A 72 -6.98 12.54 15.02
CA PRO A 72 -5.99 11.66 15.63
C PRO A 72 -4.58 11.91 15.06
N SER A 73 -3.57 11.85 15.93
CA SER A 73 -2.17 12.14 15.61
C SER A 73 -1.61 11.25 14.49
N ASN A 74 -2.12 10.01 14.38
CA ASN A 74 -1.80 9.05 13.33
C ASN A 74 -2.88 8.92 12.25
N LEU A 75 -3.79 9.90 12.11
CA LEU A 75 -4.69 9.95 10.96
C LEU A 75 -3.92 10.42 9.72
N ASP A 76 -3.24 9.48 9.07
CA ASP A 76 -2.40 9.72 7.92
C ASP A 76 -2.60 8.66 6.82
N ILE A 77 -2.03 8.93 5.65
CA ILE A 77 -2.12 8.08 4.47
C ILE A 77 -1.56 6.68 4.73
N GLY A 78 -0.56 6.51 5.60
CA GLY A 78 0.04 5.21 5.88
C GLY A 78 -0.84 4.34 6.76
N THR A 79 -1.39 4.94 7.80
CA THR A 79 -2.24 4.29 8.79
C THR A 79 -3.54 3.74 8.18
N ILE A 80 -4.14 4.44 7.22
CA ILE A 80 -5.42 4.03 6.62
C ILE A 80 -5.30 2.94 5.53
N GLN A 81 -4.10 2.52 5.14
CA GLN A 81 -3.90 1.60 4.02
C GLN A 81 -4.36 0.17 4.28
N HIS A 82 -4.50 -0.21 5.55
CA HIS A 82 -4.85 -1.59 5.90
C HIS A 82 -6.22 -1.96 5.33
N GLN A 83 -6.29 -3.10 4.66
CA GLN A 83 -7.49 -3.60 4.01
C GLN A 83 -7.67 -5.06 4.38
N GLU A 84 -8.92 -5.49 4.47
CA GLU A 84 -9.22 -6.90 4.53
C GLU A 84 -8.86 -7.58 3.21
N MET A 85 -8.37 -8.82 3.27
CA MET A 85 -8.03 -9.56 2.06
C MET A 85 -9.29 -9.81 1.24
N ALA A 86 -9.26 -9.43 -0.04
CA ALA A 86 -10.34 -9.72 -0.97
C ALA A 86 -10.12 -11.07 -1.64
N MET A 87 -11.18 -11.87 -1.75
CA MET A 87 -11.12 -13.19 -2.40
C MET A 87 -11.07 -13.14 -3.94
N ALA A 88 -11.02 -11.94 -4.52
CA ALA A 88 -11.05 -11.70 -5.96
C ALA A 88 -9.86 -12.31 -6.73
N PHE A 89 -8.73 -12.62 -6.08
CA PHE A 89 -7.59 -13.26 -6.74
C PHE A 89 -7.98 -14.62 -7.36
N ARG A 90 -8.77 -15.41 -6.63
CA ARG A 90 -9.30 -16.70 -7.11
C ARG A 90 -10.23 -16.56 -8.33
N PHE A 91 -10.87 -15.41 -8.50
CA PHE A 91 -11.71 -15.11 -9.66
C PHE A 91 -10.87 -14.63 -10.85
N HIS A 92 -9.96 -13.68 -10.64
CA HIS A 92 -9.23 -13.02 -11.74
C HIS A 92 -8.23 -13.95 -12.43
N ILE A 93 -7.60 -14.88 -11.71
CA ILE A 93 -6.64 -15.82 -12.33
C ILE A 93 -7.32 -16.72 -13.37
N PRO A 94 -8.37 -17.50 -13.05
CA PRO A 94 -9.07 -18.30 -14.06
C PRO A 94 -9.69 -17.45 -15.17
N GLN A 95 -10.20 -16.26 -14.87
CA GLN A 95 -10.72 -15.33 -15.89
C GLN A 95 -9.65 -14.93 -16.91
N TYR A 96 -8.44 -14.62 -16.44
CA TYR A 96 -7.32 -14.31 -17.32
C TYR A 96 -6.87 -15.54 -18.11
N LEU A 97 -6.71 -16.68 -17.43
CA LEU A 97 -6.22 -17.91 -18.05
C LEU A 97 -7.17 -18.43 -19.14
N SER A 98 -8.49 -18.37 -18.92
CA SER A 98 -9.48 -18.77 -19.91
C SER A 98 -9.46 -17.87 -21.14
N ARG A 99 -9.48 -16.54 -20.96
CA ARG A 99 -9.39 -15.57 -22.07
C ARG A 99 -8.11 -15.74 -22.88
N ARG A 100 -6.97 -15.92 -22.20
CA ARG A 100 -5.69 -16.18 -22.87
C ARG A 100 -5.74 -17.46 -23.70
N ALA A 101 -6.35 -18.52 -23.18
CA ALA A 101 -6.50 -19.77 -23.93
C ALA A 101 -7.42 -19.63 -25.14
N ASP A 102 -8.48 -18.82 -25.04
CA ASP A 102 -9.33 -18.46 -26.18
C ASP A 102 -8.51 -17.72 -27.26
N ASP A 103 -7.71 -16.72 -26.88
CA ASP A 103 -6.82 -15.98 -27.80
C ASP A 103 -5.81 -16.91 -28.50
N TRP A 104 -5.25 -17.88 -27.77
CA TRP A 104 -4.32 -18.87 -28.33
C TRP A 104 -5.00 -19.83 -29.30
N ARG A 105 -6.22 -20.25 -28.99
CA ARG A 105 -7.03 -21.14 -29.84
C ARG A 105 -7.31 -20.48 -31.19
N GLU A 106 -7.63 -19.18 -31.22
CA GLU A 106 -7.81 -18.41 -32.46
C GLU A 106 -6.54 -18.38 -33.33
N ARG A 107 -5.37 -18.49 -32.70
CA ARG A 107 -4.06 -18.56 -33.38
C ARG A 107 -3.61 -19.99 -33.73
N GLY A 108 -4.47 -20.99 -33.50
CA GLY A 108 -4.17 -22.40 -33.79
C GLY A 108 -3.32 -23.11 -32.74
N PHE A 109 -3.15 -22.52 -31.55
CA PHE A 109 -2.41 -23.13 -30.44
C PHE A 109 -3.37 -23.75 -29.42
N THR A 110 -2.94 -24.85 -28.80
CA THR A 110 -3.66 -25.49 -27.69
C THR A 110 -3.04 -25.06 -26.35
N GLU A 111 -3.73 -24.19 -25.62
CA GLU A 111 -3.38 -23.83 -24.24
C GLU A 111 -4.24 -24.65 -23.26
N THR A 112 -3.61 -25.27 -22.26
CA THR A 112 -4.26 -26.16 -21.30
C THR A 112 -4.22 -25.62 -19.87
N LEU A 113 -3.43 -24.58 -19.59
CA LEU A 113 -3.46 -23.85 -18.33
C LEU A 113 -4.62 -22.85 -18.33
N THR A 114 -5.80 -23.34 -17.92
CA THR A 114 -7.08 -22.58 -17.98
C THR A 114 -7.79 -22.43 -16.64
N ASP A 115 -7.32 -23.13 -15.60
CA ASP A 115 -7.91 -23.14 -14.27
C ASP A 115 -6.85 -23.10 -13.16
N PHE A 116 -7.32 -22.94 -11.93
CA PHE A 116 -6.46 -22.82 -10.76
C PHE A 116 -5.81 -24.15 -10.34
N ALA A 117 -6.46 -25.28 -10.59
CA ALA A 117 -5.93 -26.60 -10.24
C ALA A 117 -4.71 -26.94 -11.11
N SER A 118 -4.83 -26.73 -12.42
CA SER A 118 -3.75 -26.84 -13.40
C SER A 118 -2.61 -25.86 -13.10
N LEU A 119 -2.94 -24.64 -12.62
CA LEU A 119 -1.94 -23.69 -12.16
C LEU A 119 -1.15 -24.24 -10.98
N ASN A 120 -1.84 -24.76 -9.96
CA ASN A 120 -1.19 -25.33 -8.78
C ASN A 120 -0.33 -26.54 -9.14
N GLU A 121 -0.83 -27.45 -9.97
CA GLU A 121 -0.11 -28.64 -10.42
C GLU A 121 1.20 -28.30 -11.15
N ARG A 122 1.17 -27.27 -12.00
CA ARG A 122 2.32 -26.89 -12.85
C ARG A 122 3.25 -25.86 -12.20
N SER A 123 2.87 -25.30 -11.06
CA SER A 123 3.66 -24.29 -10.36
C SER A 123 4.86 -24.90 -9.65
N LYS A 124 5.98 -24.19 -9.69
CA LYS A 124 7.18 -24.52 -8.90
C LYS A 124 7.27 -23.58 -7.71
N PHE A 125 6.83 -24.07 -6.56
CA PHE A 125 6.84 -23.31 -5.31
C PHE A 125 8.22 -23.33 -4.65
N TRP A 126 8.60 -22.23 -4.01
CA TRP A 126 9.88 -22.12 -3.29
C TRP A 126 9.89 -22.96 -2.01
N GLY A 127 8.70 -23.16 -1.41
CA GLY A 127 8.49 -23.85 -0.14
C GLY A 127 7.09 -24.44 -0.01
N ASP A 128 6.94 -25.27 1.04
CA ASP A 128 5.70 -25.99 1.37
C ASP A 128 4.56 -25.04 1.77
N ASP A 129 4.92 -23.98 2.50
CA ASP A 129 4.06 -22.89 2.95
C ASP A 129 3.40 -22.16 1.77
N GLN A 130 4.17 -21.84 0.73
CA GLN A 130 3.66 -21.21 -0.48
C GLN A 130 2.71 -22.15 -1.23
N ARG A 131 3.07 -23.43 -1.37
CA ARG A 131 2.18 -24.44 -1.98
C ARG A 131 0.87 -24.55 -1.21
N ALA A 132 0.93 -24.64 0.12
CA ALA A 132 -0.26 -24.72 0.98
C ALA A 132 -1.14 -23.46 0.86
N SER A 133 -0.54 -22.27 0.83
CA SER A 133 -1.26 -21.01 0.61
C SER A 133 -1.99 -21.00 -0.74
N PHE A 134 -1.35 -21.46 -1.81
CA PHE A 134 -1.99 -21.58 -3.13
C PHE A 134 -3.09 -22.65 -3.18
N LYS A 135 -2.96 -23.71 -2.37
CA LYS A 135 -4.04 -24.69 -2.21
C LYS A 135 -5.25 -24.06 -1.51
N ASN A 136 -5.05 -23.25 -0.48
CA ASN A 136 -6.15 -22.51 0.16
C ASN A 136 -6.88 -21.60 -0.84
N TRP A 137 -6.14 -20.94 -1.73
CA TRP A 137 -6.75 -20.15 -2.80
C TRP A 137 -7.61 -20.98 -3.76
N GLU A 138 -7.17 -22.19 -4.11
CA GLU A 138 -7.93 -23.09 -4.99
C GLU A 138 -9.32 -23.41 -4.44
N GLU A 139 -9.40 -23.63 -3.12
CA GLU A 139 -10.61 -23.98 -2.36
C GLU A 139 -11.57 -22.79 -2.14
N VAL A 140 -11.16 -21.57 -2.46
CA VAL A 140 -12.04 -20.40 -2.39
C VAL A 140 -13.14 -20.53 -3.47
N THR A 141 -14.38 -20.66 -3.02
CA THR A 141 -15.57 -20.83 -3.89
C THR A 141 -16.55 -19.66 -3.81
N ASP A 142 -16.48 -18.84 -2.76
CA ASP A 142 -17.26 -17.61 -2.61
C ASP A 142 -16.32 -16.40 -2.73
N PRO A 143 -16.58 -15.43 -3.63
CA PRO A 143 -15.76 -14.22 -3.76
C PRO A 143 -15.97 -13.22 -2.59
N ARG A 144 -16.95 -13.46 -1.71
CA ARG A 144 -17.21 -12.65 -0.52
C ARG A 144 -16.41 -13.18 0.65
N ASN A 145 -16.13 -12.30 1.61
CA ASN A 145 -15.63 -12.73 2.90
C ASN A 145 -16.81 -13.24 3.74
N PRO A 146 -16.59 -14.08 4.77
CA PRO A 146 -17.68 -14.61 5.59
C PRO A 146 -18.56 -13.49 6.19
N HIS A 147 -19.84 -13.79 6.38
CA HIS A 147 -20.78 -12.83 6.96
C HIS A 147 -20.36 -12.41 8.37
N GLY A 148 -20.55 -11.13 8.72
CA GLY A 148 -20.08 -10.57 9.98
C GLY A 148 -18.59 -10.20 10.00
N HIS A 149 -17.86 -10.47 8.92
CA HIS A 149 -16.48 -10.00 8.73
C HIS A 149 -16.41 -8.84 7.74
N ARG A 150 -15.30 -8.10 7.79
CA ARG A 150 -14.95 -7.07 6.82
C ARG A 150 -14.96 -7.65 5.41
N GLN A 151 -15.53 -6.91 4.47
CA GLN A 151 -15.65 -7.33 3.08
C GLN A 151 -14.53 -6.70 2.25
N GLY A 152 -13.50 -7.49 1.92
CA GLY A 152 -12.27 -6.97 1.29
C GLY A 152 -12.51 -6.28 -0.06
N VAL A 153 -13.47 -6.73 -0.87
CA VAL A 153 -13.83 -6.06 -2.13
C VAL A 153 -14.44 -4.68 -1.86
N ASN A 154 -15.35 -4.58 -0.89
CA ASN A 154 -16.00 -3.31 -0.55
C ASN A 154 -14.98 -2.32 0.02
N GLU A 155 -14.12 -2.78 0.93
CA GLU A 155 -13.09 -1.92 1.51
C GLU A 155 -12.11 -1.40 0.46
N ARG A 156 -11.72 -2.21 -0.52
CA ARG A 156 -10.89 -1.77 -1.66
C ARG A 156 -11.54 -0.62 -2.43
N LEU A 157 -12.84 -0.72 -2.71
CA LEU A 157 -13.58 0.31 -3.44
C LEU A 157 -13.75 1.59 -2.62
N MET A 158 -14.10 1.46 -1.34
CA MET A 158 -14.24 2.60 -0.42
C MET A 158 -12.91 3.33 -0.22
N LEU A 159 -11.83 2.59 0.06
CA LEU A 159 -10.50 3.16 0.24
C LEU A 159 -10.01 3.83 -1.06
N ARG A 160 -10.24 3.21 -2.22
CA ARG A 160 -9.88 3.79 -3.51
C ARG A 160 -10.54 5.15 -3.71
N GLU A 161 -11.84 5.23 -3.46
CA GLU A 161 -12.56 6.49 -3.63
C GLU A 161 -12.13 7.53 -2.58
N LEU A 162 -11.95 7.12 -1.32
CA LEU A 162 -11.42 8.00 -0.26
C LEU A 162 -10.07 8.60 -0.67
N LEU A 163 -9.07 7.77 -1.01
CA LEU A 163 -7.72 8.23 -1.34
C LEU A 163 -7.72 9.14 -2.57
N ARG A 164 -8.49 8.79 -3.61
CA ARG A 164 -8.66 9.63 -4.79
C ARG A 164 -9.18 11.02 -4.43
N ARG A 165 -10.23 11.10 -3.58
CA ARG A 165 -10.83 12.37 -3.16
C ARG A 165 -9.91 13.17 -2.24
N VAL A 166 -9.14 12.49 -1.39
CA VAL A 166 -8.12 13.11 -0.55
C VAL A 166 -7.04 13.78 -1.39
N ASP A 167 -6.46 13.08 -2.37
CA ASP A 167 -5.48 13.66 -3.28
C ASP A 167 -6.07 14.86 -4.04
N MET A 168 -7.29 14.71 -4.60
CA MET A 168 -7.98 15.80 -5.30
C MET A 168 -8.21 17.01 -4.40
N MET A 169 -8.66 16.82 -3.15
CA MET A 169 -8.88 17.92 -2.22
C MET A 169 -7.58 18.67 -1.93
N VAL A 170 -6.49 17.95 -1.65
CA VAL A 170 -5.18 18.59 -1.42
C VAL A 170 -4.71 19.36 -2.67
N ILE A 171 -4.87 18.79 -3.86
CA ILE A 171 -4.49 19.46 -5.12
C ILE A 171 -5.32 20.73 -5.33
N LEU A 172 -6.65 20.61 -5.27
CA LEU A 172 -7.58 21.68 -5.66
C LEU A 172 -7.62 22.83 -4.64
N GLU A 173 -7.70 22.53 -3.34
CA GLU A 173 -7.77 23.53 -2.26
C GLU A 173 -6.48 24.34 -2.11
N ASN A 174 -5.36 23.81 -2.61
CA ASN A 174 -4.08 24.50 -2.61
C ASN A 174 -3.67 25.03 -3.99
N HIS A 175 -4.53 24.90 -5.00
CA HIS A 175 -4.25 25.30 -6.38
C HIS A 175 -2.94 24.72 -6.93
N LEU A 176 -2.70 23.43 -6.68
CA LEU A 176 -1.53 22.70 -7.17
C LEU A 176 -1.81 22.09 -8.55
N ASP A 177 -0.78 21.95 -9.38
CA ASP A 177 -0.86 21.20 -10.64
C ASP A 177 -0.70 19.69 -10.43
N GLY A 178 -0.11 19.29 -9.30
CA GLY A 178 0.18 17.90 -8.97
C GLY A 178 0.91 17.75 -7.65
N LEU A 179 1.16 16.51 -7.28
CA LEU A 179 1.84 16.10 -6.07
C LEU A 179 3.15 15.39 -6.42
N VAL A 180 4.18 15.63 -5.63
CA VAL A 180 5.47 14.93 -5.73
C VAL A 180 5.78 14.30 -4.38
N ARG A 181 6.17 13.02 -4.39
CA ARG A 181 6.65 12.32 -3.19
C ARG A 181 7.86 11.46 -3.52
N LEU A 182 8.61 11.11 -2.48
CA LEU A 182 9.56 10.01 -2.57
C LEU A 182 8.81 8.69 -2.82
N HIS A 183 9.30 7.85 -3.73
CA HIS A 183 8.66 6.56 -4.03
C HIS A 183 8.71 5.62 -2.84
N THR A 184 9.92 5.34 -2.35
CA THR A 184 10.19 4.50 -1.18
C THR A 184 11.24 5.19 -0.31
N PRO A 185 11.09 5.21 1.02
CA PRO A 185 12.05 5.85 1.91
C PRO A 185 13.33 5.03 2.12
N TRP A 186 13.32 3.76 1.71
CA TRP A 186 14.46 2.86 1.81
C TRP A 186 14.95 2.45 0.42
N PRO A 187 16.27 2.21 0.28
CA PRO A 187 16.81 1.57 -0.90
C PRO A 187 16.24 0.16 -1.08
N PRO A 188 16.36 -0.45 -2.28
CA PRO A 188 16.02 -1.85 -2.50
C PRO A 188 16.69 -2.76 -1.46
N GLY A 189 15.90 -3.59 -0.79
CA GLY A 189 16.39 -4.51 0.24
C GLY A 189 17.19 -5.67 -0.34
N ILE A 190 18.03 -6.28 0.51
CA ILE A 190 18.83 -7.45 0.15
C ILE A 190 17.90 -8.65 -0.11
N ILE A 191 18.12 -9.35 -1.24
CA ILE A 191 17.37 -10.56 -1.58
C ILE A 191 17.61 -11.63 -0.51
N GLY A 192 16.54 -12.16 0.07
CA GLY A 192 16.60 -13.11 1.18
C GLY A 192 16.95 -12.49 2.54
N GLY A 193 17.14 -11.17 2.59
CA GLY A 193 17.30 -10.42 3.83
C GLY A 193 15.96 -10.20 4.56
N PRO A 194 16.02 -9.71 5.81
CA PRO A 194 14.83 -9.36 6.56
C PRO A 194 14.09 -8.15 5.94
N PRO A 195 12.77 -8.03 6.15
CA PRO A 195 12.05 -6.79 5.84
C PRO A 195 12.53 -5.65 6.76
N GLN A 196 12.09 -4.42 6.53
CA GLN A 196 12.36 -3.34 7.50
C GLN A 196 11.64 -3.61 8.81
N TYR A 197 12.21 -3.09 9.91
CA TYR A 197 11.67 -3.30 11.24
C TYR A 197 10.22 -2.77 11.34
N ASP A 198 9.40 -3.48 12.11
CA ASP A 198 7.98 -3.20 12.34
C ASP A 198 7.06 -3.20 11.10
N ILE A 199 7.56 -3.65 9.95
CA ILE A 199 6.74 -3.80 8.74
C ILE A 199 7.02 -5.12 8.02
N ILE A 200 6.03 -5.58 7.23
CA ILE A 200 6.05 -6.90 6.59
C ILE A 200 6.97 -6.92 5.34
N HIS A 201 7.25 -5.76 4.75
CA HIS A 201 7.99 -5.62 3.50
C HIS A 201 9.02 -4.50 3.60
N ASN A 202 9.82 -4.26 2.56
CA ASN A 202 10.74 -3.11 2.49
C ASN A 202 10.04 -1.82 1.98
N LEU A 203 8.73 -1.68 2.24
CA LEU A 203 7.89 -0.60 1.74
C LEU A 203 7.03 -0.05 2.87
N ARG A 204 7.09 1.26 3.11
CA ARG A 204 6.15 1.86 4.05
C ARG A 204 4.74 1.87 3.48
N PRO A 205 3.70 1.75 4.32
CA PRO A 205 2.32 1.71 3.87
C PRO A 205 1.93 2.84 2.91
N GLU A 206 2.43 4.07 3.11
CA GLU A 206 2.13 5.23 2.25
C GLU A 206 2.49 4.99 0.77
N THR A 207 3.42 4.07 0.49
CA THR A 207 3.80 3.68 -0.88
C THR A 207 2.60 3.13 -1.66
N PHE A 208 1.65 2.51 -0.97
CA PHE A 208 0.44 1.94 -1.58
C PHE A 208 -0.63 2.98 -1.93
N ASN A 209 -0.43 4.26 -1.60
CA ASN A 209 -1.42 5.32 -1.86
C ASN A 209 -1.86 5.36 -3.33
N GLY A 210 -0.91 5.54 -4.27
CA GLY A 210 -1.23 5.60 -5.70
C GLY A 210 -1.98 4.37 -6.25
N PRO A 211 -1.43 3.15 -6.07
CA PRO A 211 -2.10 1.92 -6.49
C PRO A 211 -3.51 1.76 -5.90
N ASN A 212 -3.68 2.07 -4.62
CA ASN A 212 -4.98 1.95 -3.96
C ASN A 212 -5.95 3.03 -4.42
N ALA A 213 -5.51 4.28 -4.58
CA ALA A 213 -6.29 5.39 -5.14
C ALA A 213 -6.69 5.17 -6.62
N GLY A 214 -6.01 4.25 -7.31
CA GLY A 214 -6.24 3.98 -8.73
C GLY A 214 -5.97 5.21 -9.58
N LEU A 215 -4.88 5.91 -9.27
CA LEU A 215 -4.42 7.10 -9.97
C LEU A 215 -3.24 6.78 -10.88
N THR A 216 -3.08 7.58 -11.93
CA THR A 216 -1.89 7.53 -12.79
C THR A 216 -0.71 8.14 -12.03
N GLU A 217 0.39 7.40 -11.95
CA GLU A 217 1.66 7.84 -11.35
C GLU A 217 2.76 7.78 -12.42
N VAL A 218 3.66 8.77 -12.43
CA VAL A 218 4.91 8.71 -13.21
C VAL A 218 6.08 8.71 -12.24
N LEU A 219 6.94 7.70 -12.37
CA LEU A 219 8.13 7.54 -11.53
C LEU A 219 9.36 7.93 -12.32
N ILE A 220 10.09 8.94 -11.85
CA ILE A 220 11.33 9.40 -12.49
C ILE A 220 12.52 9.17 -11.55
N PRO A 221 13.65 8.62 -12.04
CA PRO A 221 14.87 8.48 -11.25
C PRO A 221 15.30 9.82 -10.64
N ALA A 222 15.61 9.82 -9.36
CA ALA A 222 15.93 11.04 -8.62
C ALA A 222 17.37 11.06 -8.08
N GLY A 223 18.09 9.96 -8.23
CA GLY A 223 19.48 9.83 -7.86
C GLY A 223 19.75 8.46 -7.27
N TYR A 224 20.82 8.40 -6.49
CA TYR A 224 21.30 7.18 -5.87
C TYR A 224 21.64 7.45 -4.41
N VAL A 225 21.44 6.44 -3.56
CA VAL A 225 21.97 6.43 -2.20
C VAL A 225 23.25 5.60 -2.16
N ASP A 226 24.28 6.12 -1.51
CA ASP A 226 25.60 5.49 -1.42
C ASP A 226 25.73 4.56 -0.20
N THR A 227 24.82 4.70 0.76
CA THR A 227 24.85 4.03 2.05
C THR A 227 23.46 3.52 2.39
N ALA A 228 23.34 2.22 2.63
CA ALA A 228 22.16 1.59 3.17
C ALA A 228 22.40 1.18 4.63
N TYR A 229 21.32 1.11 5.40
CA TYR A 229 21.32 0.52 6.74
C TYR A 229 20.39 -0.67 6.69
N ASP A 230 20.91 -1.79 6.21
CA ASP A 230 20.09 -2.98 5.94
C ASP A 230 19.68 -3.65 7.26
N PRO A 231 18.40 -3.97 7.44
CA PRO A 231 17.94 -4.70 8.63
C PRO A 231 18.65 -6.06 8.74
N VAL A 232 18.73 -6.58 9.96
CA VAL A 232 19.34 -7.88 10.27
C VAL A 232 18.34 -8.81 10.94
N PHE A 233 18.48 -10.11 10.71
CA PHE A 233 17.71 -11.09 11.44
C PHE A 233 18.28 -11.23 12.86
N SER A 234 17.40 -11.18 13.86
CA SER A 234 17.70 -11.57 15.23
C SER A 234 16.74 -12.66 15.68
N LEU A 235 17.17 -13.50 16.62
CA LEU A 235 16.26 -14.45 17.25
C LEU A 235 15.29 -13.69 18.18
N SER A 236 14.02 -14.09 18.20
CA SER A 236 13.03 -13.56 19.14
C SER A 236 13.43 -13.85 20.59
N GLU A 237 12.89 -13.08 21.54
CA GLU A 237 13.16 -13.26 22.98
C GLU A 237 12.88 -14.68 23.48
N ASP A 238 11.84 -15.32 22.93
CA ASP A 238 11.46 -16.70 23.25
C ASP A 238 12.26 -17.77 22.49
N GLY A 239 13.17 -17.37 21.60
CA GLY A 239 14.02 -18.28 20.85
C GLY A 239 13.33 -19.03 19.69
N THR A 240 12.07 -18.71 19.37
CA THR A 240 11.24 -19.55 18.48
C THR A 240 11.25 -19.12 17.01
N LYS A 241 11.63 -17.87 16.72
CA LYS A 241 11.56 -17.31 15.36
C LYS A 241 12.64 -16.28 15.12
N TYR A 242 13.01 -16.11 13.85
CA TYR A 242 13.79 -14.95 13.42
C TYR A 242 12.87 -13.76 13.17
N VAL A 243 13.24 -12.60 13.69
CA VAL A 243 12.56 -11.33 13.51
C VAL A 243 13.50 -10.31 12.87
N SER A 244 12.93 -9.32 12.19
CA SER A 244 13.71 -8.19 11.67
C SER A 244 14.04 -7.22 12.79
N THR A 245 15.29 -6.77 12.85
CA THR A 245 15.78 -5.75 13.78
C THR A 245 16.55 -4.68 13.00
N PRO A 246 16.42 -3.39 13.36
CA PRO A 246 17.18 -2.32 12.73
C PRO A 246 18.69 -2.54 12.89
N SER A 247 19.45 -2.13 11.87
CA SER A 247 20.90 -2.07 11.91
C SER A 247 21.38 -0.63 11.94
N HIS A 248 22.44 -0.38 12.70
CA HIS A 248 23.19 0.88 12.65
C HIS A 248 24.52 0.74 11.90
N THR A 249 24.76 -0.43 11.30
CA THR A 249 25.95 -0.71 10.50
C THR A 249 25.71 -0.22 9.07
N PRO A 250 26.50 0.73 8.56
CA PRO A 250 26.34 1.20 7.19
C PRO A 250 26.89 0.19 6.18
N THR A 251 26.09 -0.14 5.18
CA THR A 251 26.50 -0.88 3.97
C THR A 251 26.76 0.12 2.86
N LYS A 252 28.00 0.20 2.36
CA LYS A 252 28.31 1.02 1.18
C LYS A 252 27.83 0.32 -0.09
N ALA A 253 27.05 1.04 -0.89
CA ALA A 253 26.62 0.59 -2.21
C ALA A 253 27.77 0.75 -3.22
N LEU A 254 27.81 -0.14 -4.21
CA LEU A 254 28.71 0.02 -5.36
C LEU A 254 28.28 1.23 -6.19
N GLU A 255 29.25 1.96 -6.74
CA GLU A 255 29.00 3.07 -7.66
C GLU A 255 28.05 2.66 -8.80
N PRO A 256 27.05 3.49 -9.16
CA PRO A 256 26.77 4.85 -8.67
C PRO A 256 25.93 4.93 -7.38
N GLY A 257 25.68 3.80 -6.71
CA GLY A 257 24.79 3.66 -5.56
C GLY A 257 23.49 2.93 -5.90
N LEU A 258 22.56 2.88 -4.95
CA LEU A 258 21.24 2.26 -5.13
C LEU A 258 20.22 3.31 -5.59
N PRO A 259 19.50 3.11 -6.70
CA PRO A 259 18.63 4.13 -7.27
C PRO A 259 17.39 4.35 -6.40
N PHE A 260 16.93 5.60 -6.33
CA PHE A 260 15.62 5.96 -5.83
C PHE A 260 14.89 6.85 -6.84
N SER A 261 13.56 6.95 -6.71
CA SER A 261 12.71 7.71 -7.63
C SER A 261 11.78 8.64 -6.90
N LEU A 262 11.39 9.72 -7.57
CA LEU A 262 10.24 10.53 -7.18
C LEU A 262 9.00 10.03 -7.93
N VAL A 263 7.87 10.06 -7.25
CA VAL A 263 6.55 9.77 -7.80
C VAL A 263 5.83 11.09 -8.01
N PHE A 264 5.44 11.34 -9.26
CA PHE A 264 4.62 12.46 -9.66
C PHE A 264 3.18 11.97 -9.84
N ARG A 265 2.22 12.77 -9.37
CA ARG A 265 0.78 12.52 -9.55
C ARG A 265 0.06 13.81 -9.88
N ALA A 266 -1.04 13.68 -10.59
CA ALA A 266 -1.97 14.77 -10.86
C ALA A 266 -3.41 14.30 -10.60
N GLU A 267 -4.37 15.20 -10.74
CA GLU A 267 -5.78 14.86 -10.75
C GLU A 267 -6.10 13.81 -11.85
N PRO A 268 -7.05 12.88 -11.64
CA PRO A 268 -7.52 11.99 -12.70
C PRO A 268 -7.84 12.73 -14.01
N GLY A 269 -7.30 12.27 -15.14
CA GLY A 269 -7.52 12.89 -16.44
C GLY A 269 -6.57 14.06 -16.76
N LYS A 270 -5.57 14.34 -15.91
CA LYS A 270 -4.51 15.34 -16.12
C LYS A 270 -3.15 14.72 -16.44
N GLU A 271 -3.14 13.58 -17.12
CA GLU A 271 -1.92 12.89 -17.51
C GLU A 271 -1.01 13.76 -18.39
N ASP A 272 -1.56 14.72 -19.13
CA ASP A 272 -0.79 15.68 -19.92
C ASP A 272 0.06 16.62 -19.04
N ILE A 273 -0.51 17.11 -17.92
CA ILE A 273 0.20 17.90 -16.91
C ILE A 273 1.27 17.03 -16.24
N LEU A 274 0.88 15.82 -15.83
CA LEU A 274 1.77 14.87 -15.18
C LEU A 274 3.00 14.57 -16.05
N MET A 275 2.80 14.26 -17.33
CA MET A 275 3.89 14.01 -18.28
C MET A 275 4.76 15.25 -18.47
N ARG A 276 4.17 16.45 -18.59
CA ARG A 276 4.93 17.70 -18.73
C ARG A 276 5.85 17.93 -17.53
N VAL A 277 5.33 17.81 -16.32
CA VAL A 277 6.10 18.05 -15.08
C VAL A 277 7.19 16.98 -14.91
N ALA A 278 6.85 15.71 -15.10
CA ALA A 278 7.79 14.61 -14.97
C ALA A 278 8.93 14.70 -16.01
N SER A 279 8.60 14.98 -17.27
CA SER A 279 9.61 15.18 -18.33
C SER A 279 10.47 16.42 -18.09
N ALA A 280 9.90 17.52 -17.58
CA ALA A 280 10.68 18.69 -17.21
C ALA A 280 11.68 18.38 -16.09
N TYR A 281 11.26 17.63 -15.07
CA TYR A 281 12.16 17.16 -14.01
C TYR A 281 13.26 16.23 -14.55
N GLU A 282 12.91 15.26 -15.38
CA GLU A 282 13.88 14.35 -16.00
C GLU A 282 14.94 15.12 -16.82
N ALA A 283 14.48 16.03 -17.70
CA ALA A 283 15.34 16.83 -18.56
C ALA A 283 16.27 17.75 -17.78
N ALA A 284 15.79 18.34 -16.68
CA ALA A 284 16.60 19.23 -15.84
C ALA A 284 17.58 18.48 -14.94
N SER A 285 17.20 17.29 -14.46
CA SER A 285 17.95 16.59 -13.41
C SER A 285 18.94 15.56 -13.94
N GLN A 286 18.65 14.92 -15.09
CA GLN A 286 19.49 13.93 -15.78
C GLN A 286 20.12 12.90 -14.83
N ARG A 287 19.35 12.43 -13.84
CA ARG A 287 19.88 11.62 -12.72
C ARG A 287 20.27 10.20 -13.09
N ARG A 288 19.84 9.70 -14.24
CA ARG A 288 20.04 8.31 -14.64
C ARG A 288 21.46 8.09 -15.15
N VAL A 289 22.14 7.10 -14.58
CA VAL A 289 23.45 6.62 -15.02
C VAL A 289 23.32 5.17 -15.47
N SER A 290 23.98 4.81 -16.57
CA SER A 290 24.07 3.41 -17.02
C SER A 290 24.82 2.57 -15.97
N PRO A 291 24.27 1.41 -15.55
CA PRO A 291 24.96 0.53 -14.62
C PRO A 291 26.35 0.11 -15.15
N PRO A 292 27.45 0.37 -14.41
CA PRO A 292 28.81 0.08 -14.91
C PRO A 292 29.05 -1.38 -15.29
N SER A 293 28.38 -2.31 -14.60
CA SER A 293 28.49 -3.76 -14.86
C SER A 293 27.84 -4.22 -16.17
N PHE A 294 27.04 -3.37 -16.82
CA PHE A 294 26.29 -3.67 -18.04
C PHE A 294 26.64 -2.68 -19.15
N GLY A 295 27.93 -2.55 -19.42
CA GLY A 295 28.45 -1.72 -20.51
C GLY A 295 27.96 -2.16 -21.90
N PRO A 296 28.21 -1.33 -22.93
CA PRO A 296 27.85 -1.68 -24.30
C PRO A 296 28.50 -3.00 -24.72
N LEU A 297 27.77 -3.81 -25.49
CA LEU A 297 28.30 -5.02 -26.09
C LEU A 297 29.44 -4.65 -27.06
N SER A 298 30.51 -5.45 -27.07
CA SER A 298 31.56 -5.33 -28.08
C SER A 298 30.97 -5.55 -29.47
N ALA A 299 31.29 -4.64 -30.40
CA ALA A 299 30.91 -4.75 -31.81
C ALA A 299 31.58 -5.95 -32.50
#